data_AF-A0A3M1PR23-F1
#
_entry.id   AF-A0A3M1PR23-F1
#
_cell.length_a   1.000
_cell.length_b   1.000
_cell.length_c   1.000
_cell.angle_alpha   90.00
_cell.angle_beta   90.00
_cell.angle_gamma   90.00
#
_symmetry.space_group_name_H-M   'P 1'
#
loop_
_entity.id
_entity.type
_entity.pdbx_description
1 polymer ?
#
loop_
_entity_poly.entity_id
_entity_poly.type
_entity_poly.pdbx_seq_one_letter_code
_entity_poly.pdbx_strand_id
1 'polypeptide(L)'
;MQVYVLLFNAGTENEGIHTLKLQEGDRNVVLMFESEDDATRYGLMLEAQDFLSPTVESFESEDIDAFCEESRCECVLVPEGTLAMPPETNLEETDWNPDEARSPESPSPASDTAPDGLSDTELERIRRQLEGLL
;
A
#
# COMPACT_ATOMS: atom_id res chain seq x y z
N MET A 1 11.88 -19.79 9.86
CA MET A 1 10.93 -20.47 8.94
C MET A 1 10.42 -19.40 8.00
N GLN A 2 10.37 -19.67 6.69
CA GLN A 2 9.87 -18.68 5.75
C GLN A 2 8.37 -18.41 5.96
N VAL A 3 8.00 -17.14 6.09
CA VAL A 3 6.62 -16.66 6.12
C VAL A 3 6.43 -15.52 5.13
N TYR A 4 5.18 -15.18 4.84
CA TYR A 4 4.79 -14.13 3.93
C TYR A 4 3.94 -13.10 4.68
N VAL A 5 4.27 -11.82 4.52
CA VAL A 5 3.53 -10.70 5.12
C VAL A 5 3.16 -9.69 4.03
N LEU A 6 2.23 -8.80 4.35
CA LEU A 6 1.76 -7.77 3.43
C LEU A 6 2.41 -6.43 3.80
N LEU A 7 3.06 -5.80 2.83
CA LEU A 7 3.67 -4.49 2.96
C LEU A 7 2.96 -3.47 2.06
N PHE A 8 2.89 -2.23 2.49
CA PHE A 8 2.51 -1.09 1.67
C PHE A 8 3.73 -0.24 1.36
N ASN A 9 3.79 0.33 0.16
CA ASN A 9 4.91 1.12 -0.33
C ASN A 9 6.28 0.41 -0.19
N ALA A 10 6.31 -0.89 -0.48
CA ALA A 10 7.50 -1.71 -0.39
C ALA A 10 8.66 -1.14 -1.22
N GLY A 11 9.87 -1.14 -0.65
CA GLY A 11 11.08 -0.61 -1.28
C GLY A 11 11.19 0.92 -1.31
N THR A 12 10.37 1.63 -0.52
CA THR A 12 10.41 3.09 -0.39
C THR A 12 10.76 3.53 1.03
N GLU A 13 11.02 4.82 1.23
CA GLU A 13 11.25 5.41 2.55
C GLU A 13 10.00 5.41 3.45
N ASN A 14 8.80 5.24 2.88
CA ASN A 14 7.52 5.20 3.59
C ASN A 14 6.91 3.78 3.57
N GLU A 15 7.76 2.76 3.63
CA GLU A 15 7.31 1.37 3.72
C GLU A 15 6.60 1.11 5.06
N GLY A 16 5.52 0.33 5.03
CA GLY A 16 4.76 -0.04 6.21
C GLY A 16 4.23 -1.47 6.14
N ILE A 17 4.19 -2.17 7.27
CA ILE A 17 3.63 -3.52 7.36
C ILE A 17 2.13 -3.46 7.71
N HIS A 18 1.33 -4.28 7.03
CA HIS A 18 -0.10 -4.37 7.32
C HIS A 18 -0.35 -4.97 8.70
N THR A 19 -1.20 -4.31 9.48
CA THR A 19 -1.63 -4.78 10.81
C THR A 19 -3.15 -4.76 10.95
N LEU A 20 -3.65 -5.67 11.76
CA LEU A 20 -5.04 -5.71 12.21
C LEU A 20 -5.16 -5.14 13.61
N LYS A 21 -6.13 -4.26 13.81
CA LYS A 21 -6.42 -3.71 15.13
C LYS A 21 -7.50 -4.54 15.82
N LEU A 22 -7.13 -5.17 16.93
CA LEU A 22 -8.07 -5.89 17.79
C LEU A 22 -8.84 -4.88 18.65
N GLN A 23 -10.17 -4.90 18.59
CA GLN A 23 -11.02 -4.01 19.41
C GLN A 23 -10.85 -4.27 20.91
N GLU A 24 -10.54 -5.50 21.31
CA GLU A 24 -10.14 -5.83 22.68
C GLU A 24 -8.65 -5.51 22.89
N GLY A 25 -8.37 -4.32 23.41
CA GLY A 25 -7.07 -4.00 24.01
C GLY A 25 -6.15 -3.10 23.20
N ASP A 26 -6.62 -2.48 22.11
CA ASP A 26 -5.86 -1.50 21.33
C ASP A 26 -4.52 -2.07 20.83
N ARG A 27 -4.54 -3.35 20.42
CA ARG A 27 -3.35 -4.09 19.98
C ARG A 27 -3.38 -4.28 18.47
N ASN A 28 -2.22 -4.06 17.87
CA ASN A 28 -1.99 -4.33 16.45
C ASN A 28 -1.47 -5.75 16.28
N VAL A 29 -1.91 -6.43 15.23
CA VAL A 29 -1.51 -7.80 14.91
C VAL A 29 -0.99 -7.88 13.49
N VAL A 30 0.20 -8.42 13.30
CA VAL A 30 0.75 -8.80 12.00
C VAL A 30 0.34 -10.24 11.69
N LEU A 31 -0.20 -10.47 10.50
CA LEU A 31 -0.47 -11.82 10.00
C LEU A 31 0.75 -12.34 9.22
N MET A 32 1.29 -13.48 9.66
CA MET A 32 2.37 -14.21 9.00
C MET A 32 1.80 -15.43 8.31
N PHE A 33 1.71 -15.43 6.99
CA PHE A 33 1.16 -16.54 6.22
C PHE A 33 2.26 -17.57 5.92
N GLU A 34 1.97 -18.86 6.08
CA GLU A 34 2.87 -19.93 5.63
C GLU A 34 2.91 -20.06 4.09
N SER A 35 1.85 -19.59 3.41
CA SER A 35 1.68 -19.67 1.95
C SER A 35 1.57 -18.29 1.31
N GLU A 36 2.37 -18.07 0.25
CA GLU A 36 2.32 -16.86 -0.56
C GLU A 36 0.95 -16.67 -1.21
N ASP A 37 0.36 -17.73 -1.76
CA ASP A 37 -0.95 -17.71 -2.41
C ASP A 37 -2.06 -17.24 -1.44
N ASP A 38 -1.97 -17.65 -0.17
CA ASP A 38 -2.92 -17.22 0.87
C ASP A 38 -2.74 -15.74 1.23
N ALA A 39 -1.48 -15.27 1.33
CA ALA A 39 -1.18 -13.86 1.54
C ALA A 39 -1.65 -12.99 0.37
N THR A 40 -1.41 -13.42 -0.88
CA THR A 40 -1.87 -12.73 -2.08
C THR A 40 -3.39 -12.65 -2.12
N ARG A 41 -4.09 -13.75 -1.84
CA ARG A 41 -5.55 -13.78 -1.77
C ARG A 41 -6.09 -12.83 -0.70
N TYR A 42 -5.44 -12.77 0.46
CA TYR A 42 -5.78 -11.82 1.50
C TYR A 42 -5.56 -10.37 1.05
N GLY A 43 -4.46 -10.08 0.37
CA GLY A 43 -4.15 -8.77 -0.21
C GLY A 43 -5.21 -8.30 -1.21
N LEU A 44 -5.68 -9.18 -2.10
CA LEU A 44 -6.78 -8.88 -3.03
C LEU A 44 -8.08 -8.52 -2.31
N MET A 45 -8.36 -9.14 -1.15
CA MET A 45 -9.52 -8.78 -0.35
C MET A 45 -9.38 -7.42 0.33
N LEU A 46 -8.16 -7.02 0.72
CA LEU A 46 -7.90 -5.67 1.24
C LEU A 46 -8.12 -4.62 0.14
N GLU A 47 -7.59 -4.84 -1.06
CA GLU A 47 -7.80 -3.93 -2.20
C GLU A 47 -9.29 -3.74 -2.52
N ALA A 48 -10.08 -4.81 -2.41
CA ALA A 48 -11.53 -4.75 -2.60
C ALA A 48 -12.27 -3.90 -1.54
N GLN A 49 -11.60 -3.56 -0.43
CA GLN A 49 -12.07 -2.66 0.61
C GLN A 49 -11.46 -1.24 0.50
N ASP A 50 -11.02 -0.85 -0.70
CA ASP A 50 -10.41 0.45 -1.02
C ASP A 50 -9.08 0.74 -0.29
N PHE A 51 -8.35 -0.30 0.16
CA PHE A 51 -6.95 -0.12 0.56
C PHE A 51 -6.03 0.07 -0.65
N LEU A 52 -4.81 0.58 -0.38
CA LEU A 52 -3.73 0.51 -1.36
C LEU A 52 -3.43 -0.95 -1.75
N SER A 53 -2.73 -1.15 -2.86
CA SER A 53 -2.29 -2.49 -3.28
C SER A 53 -1.10 -2.93 -2.41
N PRO A 54 -1.24 -3.98 -1.59
CA PRO A 54 -0.13 -4.49 -0.79
C PRO A 54 0.81 -5.33 -1.65
N THR A 55 2.10 -5.27 -1.33
CA THR A 55 3.11 -6.20 -1.84
C THR A 55 3.28 -7.34 -0.84
N VAL A 56 3.18 -8.59 -1.33
CA VAL A 56 3.49 -9.76 -0.51
C VAL A 56 4.99 -9.98 -0.54
N GLU A 57 5.63 -9.95 0.62
CA GLU A 57 7.07 -10.16 0.76
C GLU A 57 7.36 -11.29 1.73
N SER A 58 8.46 -11.99 1.46
CA SER A 58 8.87 -13.17 2.20
C SER A 58 9.91 -12.81 3.25
N PHE A 59 9.67 -13.15 4.52
CA PHE A 59 10.60 -12.96 5.63
C PHE A 59 10.86 -14.25 6.42
N GLU A 60 11.98 -14.30 7.14
CA GLU A 60 12.12 -15.30 8.21
C GLU A 60 11.19 -14.92 9.37
N SER A 61 10.46 -15.89 9.89
CA SER A 61 9.51 -15.70 11.00
C SER A 61 10.13 -15.01 12.21
N GLU A 62 11.40 -15.31 12.51
CA GLU A 62 12.14 -14.73 13.63
C GLU A 62 12.39 -13.22 13.46
N ASP A 63 12.54 -12.74 12.23
CA ASP A 63 12.70 -11.31 11.94
C ASP A 63 11.39 -10.55 12.18
N ILE A 64 10.26 -11.16 11.80
CA ILE A 64 8.92 -10.59 12.02
C ILE A 64 8.56 -10.60 13.51
N ASP A 65 8.89 -11.68 14.23
CA ASP A 65 8.71 -11.75 15.69
C ASP A 65 9.52 -10.65 16.41
N ALA A 66 10.78 -10.44 16.04
CA ALA A 66 11.61 -9.37 16.60
C ALA A 66 11.03 -7.98 16.29
N PHE A 67 10.55 -7.75 15.07
CA PHE A 67 9.85 -6.52 14.71
C PHE A 67 8.61 -6.30 15.57
N CYS A 68 7.81 -7.34 15.81
CA CYS A 68 6.61 -7.30 16.66
C CYS A 68 6.94 -6.88 18.09
N GLU A 69 8.02 -7.43 18.67
CA GLU A 69 8.48 -7.08 20.02
C GLU A 69 8.87 -5.59 20.15
N GLU A 70 9.58 -5.04 19.15
CA GLU A 70 10.02 -3.64 19.16
C GLU A 70 8.85 -2.65 18.95
N SER A 71 7.95 -2.98 18.02
CA SER A 71 6.81 -2.15 17.65
C SER A 71 5.59 -2.34 18.57
N ARG A 72 5.67 -3.25 19.55
CA ARG A 72 4.58 -3.63 20.47
C ARG A 72 3.33 -4.11 19.74
N CYS A 73 3.50 -4.76 18.59
CA CYS A 73 2.43 -5.50 17.94
C CYS A 73 2.58 -7.00 18.23
N GLU A 74 1.50 -7.74 18.02
CA GLU A 74 1.50 -9.20 18.14
C GLU A 74 1.65 -9.82 16.76
N CYS A 75 2.21 -11.01 16.72
CA CYS A 75 2.44 -11.76 15.50
C CYS A 75 1.57 -13.02 15.53
N VAL A 76 0.80 -13.29 14.46
CA VAL A 76 -0.06 -14.47 14.35
C VAL A 76 0.29 -15.24 13.08
N LEU A 77 0.66 -16.51 13.25
CA LEU A 77 0.89 -17.42 12.14
C LEU A 77 -0.44 -17.91 11.55
N VAL A 78 -0.58 -17.80 10.24
CA VAL A 78 -1.72 -18.28 9.44
C VAL A 78 -1.27 -19.52 8.67
N PRO A 79 -1.74 -20.72 9.05
CA PRO A 79 -1.34 -21.94 8.38
C PRO A 79 -1.80 -22.02 6.93
N GLU A 80 -1.07 -22.73 6.08
CA GLU A 80 -1.44 -22.95 4.67
C GLU A 80 -2.87 -23.50 4.53
N GLY A 81 -3.63 -22.93 3.59
CA GLY A 81 -5.01 -23.30 3.29
C GLY A 81 -6.04 -22.71 4.26
N THR A 82 -5.61 -21.90 5.23
CA THR A 82 -6.52 -21.19 6.13
C THR A 82 -7.27 -20.09 5.38
N LEU A 83 -8.58 -20.01 5.56
CA LEU A 83 -9.40 -18.95 4.99
C LEU A 83 -9.42 -17.74 5.94
N ALA A 84 -8.33 -16.97 5.95
CA ALA A 84 -8.29 -15.67 6.61
C ALA A 84 -9.05 -14.64 5.78
N MET A 85 -9.89 -13.82 6.42
CA MET A 85 -10.56 -12.70 5.76
C MET A 85 -10.28 -11.41 6.52
N PRO A 86 -10.02 -10.29 5.82
CA PRO A 86 -9.89 -9.01 6.48
C PRO A 86 -11.22 -8.62 7.16
N PRO A 87 -11.16 -7.87 8.28
CA PRO A 87 -12.35 -7.37 8.93
C PRO A 87 -13.18 -6.50 7.97
N GLU A 88 -14.49 -6.41 8.21
CA GLU A 88 -15.40 -5.61 7.35
C GLU A 88 -15.36 -4.11 7.69
N THR A 89 -14.73 -3.73 8.80
CA THR A 89 -14.61 -2.35 9.26
C THR A 89 -13.15 -1.98 9.38
N ASN A 90 -12.73 -1.01 8.57
CA ASN A 90 -11.39 -0.44 8.57
C ASN A 90 -11.36 0.83 9.43
N LEU A 91 -10.19 1.16 9.96
CA LEU A 91 -9.99 2.42 10.67
C LEU A 91 -9.86 3.55 9.65
N GLU A 92 -10.47 4.69 9.94
CA GLU A 92 -10.39 5.89 9.09
C GLU A 92 -8.99 6.54 9.16
N GLU A 93 -8.29 6.39 10.28
CA GLU A 93 -6.93 6.88 10.49
C GLU A 93 -6.03 5.71 10.93
N THR A 94 -4.93 5.52 10.22
CA THR A 94 -3.85 4.60 10.56
C THR A 94 -2.63 5.38 11.05
N ASP A 95 -1.81 4.77 11.93
CA ASP A 95 -0.54 5.39 12.36
C ASP A 95 0.43 5.62 11.19
N TRP A 96 0.23 4.89 10.10
CA TRP A 96 0.95 5.04 8.84
C TRP A 96 0.24 6.04 7.91
N ASN A 97 0.99 7.01 7.37
CA ASN A 97 0.45 8.05 6.49
C ASN A 97 0.90 7.84 5.03
N PRO A 98 0.01 7.42 4.11
CA PRO A 98 0.38 7.20 2.71
C PRO A 98 0.76 8.48 1.96
N ASP A 99 0.27 9.66 2.39
CA ASP A 99 0.45 10.92 1.68
C ASP A 99 1.81 11.60 1.95
N GLU A 100 2.57 11.17 2.97
CA GLU A 100 3.94 11.69 3.20
C GLU A 100 4.89 11.32 2.04
N ALA A 101 4.69 10.16 1.40
CA ALA A 101 5.44 9.76 0.20
C ALA A 101 5.09 10.58 -1.05
N ARG A 102 4.04 11.42 -0.99
CA ARG A 102 3.58 12.27 -2.10
C ARG A 102 3.96 13.74 -1.90
N SER A 103 4.81 14.06 -0.93
CA SER A 103 5.42 15.40 -0.86
C SER A 103 6.61 15.47 -1.83
N PRO A 104 6.49 16.14 -3.00
CA PRO A 104 7.69 16.56 -3.69
C PRO A 104 8.39 17.55 -2.76
N GLU A 105 9.57 17.17 -2.29
CA GLU A 105 10.52 18.08 -1.68
C GLU A 105 10.54 19.36 -2.52
N SER A 106 10.16 20.47 -1.89
CA SER A 106 9.97 21.75 -2.56
C SER A 106 11.23 22.13 -3.35
N PRO A 107 11.16 22.28 -4.69
CA PRO A 107 12.26 22.89 -5.40
C PRO A 107 12.32 24.37 -5.01
N SER A 108 13.56 24.80 -4.74
CA SER A 108 14.00 26.19 -4.64
C SER A 108 13.22 27.15 -5.56
N PRO A 109 12.96 28.39 -5.12
CA PRO A 109 12.18 29.32 -5.93
C PRO A 109 12.99 29.75 -7.17
N ALA A 110 12.25 29.93 -8.27
CA ALA A 110 12.66 30.50 -9.55
C ALA A 110 13.38 29.57 -10.54
N SER A 111 12.59 28.99 -11.45
CA SER A 111 12.73 29.24 -12.89
C SER A 111 11.45 28.79 -13.61
N ASP A 112 10.81 29.74 -14.31
CA ASP A 112 9.73 29.51 -15.27
C ASP A 112 10.07 28.35 -16.21
N THR A 113 9.30 27.26 -16.21
CA THR A 113 8.95 26.46 -17.39
C THR A 113 7.73 25.60 -17.06
N ALA A 114 6.64 25.81 -17.80
CA ALA A 114 5.38 25.07 -17.68
C ALA A 114 5.54 23.57 -18.04
N PRO A 115 4.69 22.68 -17.48
CA PRO A 115 4.78 21.24 -17.71
C PRO A 115 4.18 20.80 -19.06
N ASP A 116 4.81 19.75 -19.61
CA ASP A 116 4.36 18.91 -20.73
C ASP A 116 2.89 18.47 -20.59
N GLY A 117 2.04 19.20 -21.30
CA GLY A 117 0.67 18.85 -21.65
C GLY A 117 0.29 19.80 -22.78
N LEU A 118 -0.13 19.27 -23.92
CA LEU A 118 -0.53 20.11 -25.06
C LEU A 118 -1.52 21.16 -24.55
N SER A 119 -1.18 22.43 -24.77
CA SER A 119 -2.02 23.53 -24.31
C SER A 119 -3.42 23.44 -24.93
N ASP A 120 -4.45 23.96 -24.27
CA ASP A 120 -5.82 23.97 -24.82
C ASP A 120 -5.87 24.55 -26.23
N THR A 121 -4.99 25.51 -26.53
CA THR A 121 -4.85 26.10 -27.87
C THR A 121 -4.27 25.16 -28.93
N GLU A 122 -3.44 24.19 -28.54
CA GLU A 122 -2.95 23.15 -29.45
C GLU A 122 -4.00 22.09 -29.72
N LEU A 123 -4.79 21.71 -28.69
CA LEU A 123 -5.94 20.81 -28.85
C LEU A 123 -6.99 21.39 -29.82
N GLU A 124 -7.27 22.69 -29.73
CA GLU A 124 -8.18 23.37 -30.68
C GLU A 124 -7.64 23.42 -32.10
N ARG A 125 -6.32 23.58 -32.29
CA ARG A 125 -5.71 23.51 -33.63
C ARG A 125 -5.85 22.12 -34.25
N ILE A 126 -5.59 21.07 -33.48
CA ILE A 126 -5.67 19.68 -33.94
C ILE A 126 -7.11 19.34 -34.35
N ARG A 127 -8.10 19.74 -33.55
CA ARG A 127 -9.52 19.53 -33.85
C ARG A 127 -9.95 20.18 -35.17
N ARG A 128 -9.59 21.45 -35.38
CA ARG A 128 -9.97 22.20 -36.59
C ARG A 128 -9.32 21.64 -37.86
N GLN A 129 -8.15 21.03 -37.76
CA GLN A 129 -7.47 20.41 -38.90
C GLN A 129 -8.15 19.12 -39.36
N LEU A 130 -8.80 18.37 -38.45
CA LEU A 130 -9.52 17.14 -38.75
C LEU A 130 -10.91 17.38 -39.36
N GLU A 131 -11.54 18.51 -39.07
CA GLU A 131 -12.86 18.89 -39.63
C GLU A 131 -12.81 19.30 -41.11
N GLY A 132 -11.63 19.46 -41.72
CA GLY A 132 -11.45 19.81 -43.13
C GLY A 132 -11.26 18.62 -44.09
N LEU A 133 -11.40 17.39 -43.61
CA LEU A 133 -11.09 16.14 -44.34
C LEU A 133 -12.33 15.29 -44.67
N LEU A 134 -13.53 15.87 -44.71
CA LEU A 134 -14.76 15.21 -45.15
C LEU A 134 -15.46 15.98 -46.27
#